data_AF-A0A353QUL7-F1
#
_entry.id   AF-A0A353QUL7-F1
#
_cell.length_a   1.000
_cell.length_b   1.000
_cell.length_c   1.000
_cell.angle_alpha   90.00
_cell.angle_beta   90.00
_cell.angle_gamma   90.00
#
_symmetry.space_group_name_H-M   'P 1'
#
loop_
_entity.id
_entity.type
_entity.pdbx_description
1 polymer ?
#
loop_
_entity_poly.entity_id
_entity_poly.type
_entity_poly.pdbx_seq_one_letter_code
_entity_poly.pdbx_strand_id
1 'polypeptide(L)'
;MLGSSLALTLAEKIPFEGPIGAVRVGEVDGQFIVNPTFQQSLKSDLDIVVAGTEDSVIMVEAGCNFVPEEKILQAVELAQQEIKKQVLAQKAFAEQCGVIKQAFVNPFDTSELKALVYESAKDKVFEAYHQFDRET
;
A
#
# COMPACT_ATOMS: atom_id res chain seq x y z
N MET A 1 -10.09 0.93 6.86
CA MET A 1 -8.85 0.33 6.29
C MET A 1 -8.53 -0.99 6.98
N LEU A 2 -8.20 -0.99 8.28
CA LEU A 2 -7.82 -2.22 9.00
C LEU A 2 -8.87 -3.35 8.90
N GLY A 3 -10.16 -3.04 9.09
CA GLY A 3 -11.24 -4.04 8.97
C GLY A 3 -11.36 -4.66 7.57
N SER A 4 -11.17 -3.87 6.51
CA SER A 4 -11.18 -4.37 5.13
C SER A 4 -10.01 -5.31 4.86
N SER A 5 -8.81 -4.96 5.34
CA SER A 5 -7.63 -5.82 5.25
C SER A 5 -7.85 -7.16 5.96
N LEU A 6 -8.37 -7.12 7.19
CA LEU A 6 -8.63 -8.34 7.95
C LEU A 6 -9.70 -9.20 7.28
N ALA A 7 -10.80 -8.60 6.79
CA ALA A 7 -11.84 -9.33 6.08
C ALA A 7 -11.30 -10.08 4.84
N LEU A 8 -10.45 -9.44 4.04
CA LEU A 8 -9.79 -10.08 2.89
C LEU A 8 -8.77 -11.15 3.31
N THR A 9 -8.11 -10.95 4.45
CA THR A 9 -7.19 -11.93 5.03
C THR A 9 -7.94 -13.19 5.45
N LEU A 10 -9.11 -13.06 6.07
CA LEU A 10 -9.95 -14.18 6.48
C LEU A 10 -10.67 -14.87 5.31
N ALA A 11 -10.84 -14.20 4.17
CA ALA A 11 -11.49 -14.78 3.00
C ALA A 11 -10.57 -15.80 2.29
N GLU A 12 -10.79 -17.09 2.54
CA GLU A 12 -9.94 -18.18 2.02
C GLU A 12 -9.86 -18.24 0.48
N LYS A 13 -10.98 -17.97 -0.21
CA LYS A 13 -11.11 -18.11 -1.67
C LYS A 13 -10.62 -16.89 -2.46
N ILE A 14 -10.18 -15.82 -1.79
CA ILE A 14 -9.73 -14.59 -2.44
C ILE A 14 -8.19 -14.57 -2.41
N PRO A 15 -7.50 -14.62 -3.56
CA PRO A 15 -6.05 -14.47 -3.62
C PRO A 15 -5.70 -13.02 -3.27
N PHE A 16 -5.24 -12.80 -2.04
CA PHE A 16 -4.91 -11.48 -1.51
C PHE A 16 -3.55 -11.52 -0.85
N GLU A 17 -2.63 -10.71 -1.36
CA GLU A 17 -1.22 -10.64 -0.92
C GLU A 17 -1.01 -9.68 0.27
N GLY A 18 -2.05 -9.48 1.09
CA GLY A 18 -1.95 -8.75 2.35
C GLY A 18 -1.55 -9.65 3.53
N PRO A 19 -1.91 -9.30 4.78
CA PRO A 19 -2.68 -8.12 5.18
C PRO A 19 -1.90 -6.82 5.01
N ILE A 20 -2.64 -5.72 4.98
CA ILE A 20 -2.10 -4.36 5.12
C ILE A 20 -2.47 -3.76 6.47
N GLY A 21 -1.62 -2.87 6.98
CA GLY A 21 -1.96 -1.95 8.06
C GLY A 21 -2.26 -0.56 7.50
N ALA A 22 -2.83 0.30 8.35
CA ALA A 22 -3.00 1.70 8.05
C ALA A 22 -2.88 2.55 9.31
N VAL A 23 -2.12 3.63 9.22
CA VAL A 23 -1.82 4.51 10.35
C VAL A 23 -1.92 5.95 9.89
N ARG A 24 -2.59 6.78 10.70
CA ARG A 24 -2.51 8.23 10.57
C ARG A 24 -1.42 8.74 11.51
N VAL A 25 -0.56 9.64 11.05
CA VAL A 25 0.41 10.35 11.89
C VAL A 25 0.10 11.84 11.81
N GLY A 26 0.12 12.49 12.97
CA GLY A 26 0.16 13.94 13.05
C GLY A 26 1.29 14.41 13.96
N GLU A 27 1.39 15.71 14.17
CA GLU A 27 2.39 16.35 15.00
C GLU A 27 1.73 17.38 15.91
N VAL A 28 1.99 17.33 17.21
CA VAL A 28 1.54 18.37 18.15
C VAL A 28 2.73 18.76 19.01
N ASP A 29 2.98 20.07 19.16
CA ASP A 29 4.08 20.62 19.96
C ASP A 29 5.47 20.03 19.59
N GLY A 30 5.71 19.79 18.30
CA GLY A 30 6.99 19.24 17.82
C GLY A 30 7.10 17.72 17.87
N GLN A 31 6.07 17.01 18.34
CA GLN A 31 6.12 15.56 18.57
C GLN A 31 5.11 14.80 17.70
N PHE A 32 5.54 13.70 17.10
CA PHE A 32 4.65 12.84 16.33
C PHE A 32 3.66 12.09 17.22
N ILE A 33 2.41 12.04 16.78
CA ILE A 33 1.32 11.32 17.40
C ILE A 33 0.77 10.30 16.40
N VAL A 34 0.77 9.04 16.79
CA VAL A 34 0.17 7.93 16.04
C VAL A 34 -1.33 7.89 16.31
N ASN A 35 -2.12 7.81 15.25
CA ASN A 35 -3.58 7.81 15.25
C ASN A 35 -4.16 8.92 16.15
N PRO A 36 -3.84 10.20 15.87
CA PRO A 36 -4.27 11.32 16.71
C PRO A 36 -5.79 11.38 16.81
N THR A 37 -6.27 11.84 17.96
CA THR A 37 -7.67 12.22 18.15
C THR A 37 -8.00 13.45 17.29
N PHE A 38 -9.29 13.69 17.03
CA PHE A 38 -9.74 14.88 16.31
C PHE A 38 -9.17 16.19 16.88
N GLN A 39 -9.09 16.32 18.21
CA GLN A 39 -8.57 17.52 18.86
C GLN A 39 -7.05 17.70 18.67
N GLN A 40 -6.31 16.60 18.55
CA GLN A 40 -4.88 16.62 18.24
C GLN A 40 -4.65 16.95 16.76
N SER A 41 -5.43 16.36 15.85
CA SER A 41 -5.34 16.65 14.41
C SER A 41 -5.59 18.12 14.09
N LEU A 42 -6.51 18.80 14.78
CA LEU A 42 -6.78 20.23 14.58
C LEU A 42 -5.60 21.14 14.97
N LYS A 43 -4.68 20.65 15.80
CA LYS A 43 -3.47 21.38 16.22
C LYS A 43 -2.23 20.97 15.42
N SER A 44 -2.41 20.08 14.45
CA SER A 44 -1.33 19.48 13.71
C SER A 44 -1.12 20.17 12.37
N ASP A 45 0.13 20.54 12.10
CA ASP A 45 0.56 20.98 10.77
C ASP A 45 0.85 19.81 9.83
N LEU A 46 0.72 18.57 10.32
CA LEU A 46 0.94 17.32 9.59
C LEU A 46 -0.29 16.41 9.72
N ASP A 47 -0.93 16.01 8.62
CA ASP A 47 -1.90 14.91 8.60
C ASP A 47 -1.53 13.97 7.47
N ILE A 48 -0.87 12.86 7.82
CA ILE A 48 -0.42 11.86 6.86
C ILE A 48 -1.04 10.51 7.20
N VAL A 49 -1.65 9.86 6.21
CA VAL A 49 -2.16 8.50 6.29
C VAL A 49 -1.29 7.61 5.43
N VAL A 50 -0.73 6.58 6.04
CA VAL A 50 0.14 5.59 5.38
C VAL A 50 -0.52 4.23 5.46
N ALA A 51 -0.42 3.46 4.38
CA ALA A 51 -0.80 2.05 4.35
C ALA A 51 0.27 1.20 3.66
N GLY A 52 0.42 -0.03 4.13
CA GLY A 52 1.49 -0.92 3.68
C GLY A 52 1.36 -2.34 4.21
N THR A 53 2.19 -3.23 3.67
CA THR A 53 2.43 -4.59 4.17
C THR A 53 3.38 -4.56 5.36
N GLU A 54 3.80 -5.73 5.84
CA GLU A 54 4.76 -5.86 6.94
C GLU A 54 6.09 -5.13 6.68
N ASP A 55 6.49 -5.08 5.42
CA ASP A 55 7.83 -4.74 4.94
C ASP A 55 7.86 -3.60 3.91
N SER A 56 6.71 -3.17 3.39
CA SER A 56 6.64 -2.18 2.33
C SER A 56 5.48 -1.18 2.50
N VAL A 57 5.76 0.08 2.20
CA VAL A 57 4.75 1.13 2.07
C VAL A 57 4.12 1.05 0.68
N ILE A 58 2.78 1.07 0.62
CA ILE A 58 2.02 0.93 -0.63
C ILE A 58 1.30 2.24 -0.98
N MET A 59 0.84 3.00 0.03
CA MET A 59 0.07 4.21 -0.17
C MET A 59 0.43 5.25 0.89
N VAL A 60 0.53 6.50 0.45
CA VAL A 60 0.69 7.69 1.29
C VAL A 60 -0.27 8.76 0.79
N GLU A 61 -1.09 9.30 1.68
CA GLU A 61 -1.94 10.47 1.44
C GLU A 61 -1.64 11.49 2.54
N ALA A 62 -1.31 12.73 2.18
CA ALA A 62 -0.85 13.72 3.15
C ALA A 62 -1.40 15.12 2.87
N GLY A 63 -1.78 15.83 3.95
CA GLY A 63 -2.00 17.27 3.97
C GLY A 63 -1.08 17.91 5.01
N CYS A 64 -0.28 18.90 4.61
CA CYS A 64 0.73 19.51 5.47
C CYS A 64 0.77 21.04 5.32
N ASN A 65 1.02 21.76 6.41
CA ASN A 65 1.25 23.20 6.41
C ASN A 65 2.75 23.51 6.38
N PHE A 66 3.36 23.54 5.19
CA PHE A 66 4.79 23.86 5.00
C PHE A 66 5.75 23.03 5.89
N VAL A 67 5.42 21.75 6.11
CA VAL A 67 6.27 20.82 6.87
C VAL A 67 7.48 20.41 6.00
N PRO A 68 8.71 20.39 6.54
CA PRO A 68 9.90 19.95 5.81
C PRO A 68 9.81 18.48 5.35
N GLU A 69 10.42 18.16 4.21
CA GLU A 69 10.40 16.81 3.62
C GLU A 69 10.98 15.75 4.57
N GLU A 70 12.01 16.10 5.34
CA GLU A 70 12.63 15.21 6.33
C GLU A 70 11.61 14.74 7.39
N LYS A 71 10.74 15.65 7.86
CA LYS A 71 9.70 15.29 8.83
C LYS A 71 8.63 14.40 8.22
N ILE A 72 8.28 14.61 6.96
CA ILE A 72 7.34 13.74 6.24
C ILE A 72 7.92 12.32 6.18
N LEU A 73 9.20 12.18 5.84
CA LEU A 73 9.87 10.88 5.79
C LEU A 73 9.88 10.19 7.16
N GLN A 74 10.24 10.91 8.22
CA GLN A 74 10.22 10.38 9.60
C GLN A 74 8.81 9.92 10.02
N ALA A 75 7.76 10.65 9.63
CA ALA A 75 6.39 10.26 9.90
C ALA A 75 5.98 8.99 9.14
N VAL A 76 6.42 8.81 7.90
CA VAL A 76 6.20 7.58 7.12
C VAL A 76 6.92 6.39 7.76
N GLU A 77 8.17 6.57 8.21
CA GLU A 77 8.94 5.53 8.90
C GLU A 77 8.26 5.10 10.22
N LEU A 78 7.81 6.07 11.02
CA LEU A 78 7.03 5.80 12.23
C LEU A 78 5.74 5.04 11.91
N ALA A 79 5.01 5.45 10.87
CA ALA A 79 3.80 4.77 10.44
C ALA A 79 4.07 3.32 10.04
N GLN A 80 5.14 3.04 9.28
CA GLN A 80 5.51 1.69 8.85
C GLN A 80 5.80 0.75 10.05
N GLN A 81 6.43 1.26 11.10
CA GLN A 81 6.66 0.49 12.34
C GLN A 81 5.35 0.07 13.01
N GLU A 82 4.35 0.95 13.05
CA GLU A 82 3.04 0.67 13.63
C GLU A 82 2.17 -0.21 12.70
N ILE A 83 2.26 -0.01 11.39
CA ILE A 83 1.64 -0.86 10.36
C ILE A 83 2.13 -2.31 10.52
N LYS A 84 3.43 -2.53 10.72
CA LYS A 84 3.99 -3.85 10.97
C LYS A 84 3.32 -4.55 12.15
N LYS A 85 3.07 -3.84 13.25
CA LYS A 85 2.36 -4.40 14.41
C LYS A 85 0.92 -4.79 14.06
N GLN A 86 0.20 -3.95 13.33
CA GLN A 86 -1.17 -4.25 12.87
C GLN A 86 -1.20 -5.47 11.94
N VAL A 87 -0.24 -5.59 11.04
CA VAL A 87 -0.11 -6.72 10.10
C VAL A 87 0.17 -8.02 10.86
N LEU A 88 1.11 -8.02 11.79
CA LEU A 88 1.43 -9.19 12.61
C LEU A 88 0.23 -9.63 13.46
N ALA A 89 -0.53 -8.69 14.02
CA ALA A 89 -1.76 -8.99 14.76
C ALA A 89 -2.84 -9.63 13.87
N GLN A 90 -3.03 -9.13 12.64
CA GLN A 90 -3.97 -9.72 11.68
C GLN A 90 -3.55 -11.15 11.28
N LYS A 91 -2.26 -11.39 11.04
CA LYS A 91 -1.72 -12.73 10.72
C LYS A 91 -1.96 -13.71 11.86
N ALA A 92 -1.62 -13.31 13.09
CA ALA A 92 -1.84 -14.14 14.28
C ALA A 92 -3.34 -14.45 14.50
N PHE A 93 -4.22 -13.48 14.25
CA PHE A 93 -5.67 -13.71 14.34
C PHE A 93 -6.16 -14.68 13.26
N ALA A 94 -5.71 -14.53 12.01
CA ALA A 94 -6.08 -15.44 10.93
C ALA A 94 -5.61 -16.89 11.20
N GLU A 95 -4.42 -17.04 11.79
CA GLU A 95 -3.89 -18.35 12.23
C GLU A 95 -4.78 -18.98 13.32
N GLN A 96 -5.20 -18.19 14.32
CA GLN A 96 -6.13 -18.66 15.36
C GLN A 96 -7.50 -19.08 14.80
N CYS A 97 -7.94 -18.44 13.73
CA CYS A 97 -9.17 -18.81 13.02
C CYS A 97 -9.00 -20.04 12.10
N GLY A 98 -7.78 -20.56 11.92
CA GLY A 98 -7.51 -21.72 11.06
C GLY A 98 -7.66 -21.42 9.55
N VAL A 99 -7.45 -20.17 9.14
CA VAL A 99 -7.63 -19.74 7.75
C VAL A 99 -6.55 -20.33 6.85
N ILE A 100 -6.96 -20.96 5.75
CA ILE A 100 -6.05 -21.48 4.71
C ILE A 100 -6.32 -20.73 3.40
N LYS A 101 -5.37 -19.91 2.95
CA LYS A 101 -5.50 -19.15 1.70
C LYS A 101 -5.35 -20.07 0.49
N GLN A 102 -6.27 -19.93 -0.47
CA GLN A 102 -6.15 -20.60 -1.76
C GLN A 102 -5.20 -19.82 -2.67
N ALA A 103 -4.21 -20.52 -3.23
CA ALA A 103 -3.36 -19.96 -4.27
C ALA A 103 -4.17 -19.81 -5.57
N PHE A 104 -4.01 -18.67 -6.24
CA PHE A 104 -4.51 -18.51 -7.59
C PHE A 104 -3.55 -19.20 -8.58
N VAL A 105 -4.09 -20.03 -9.45
CA VAL A 105 -3.33 -20.66 -10.55
C VAL A 105 -3.96 -20.20 -11.86
N ASN A 106 -3.17 -19.53 -12.70
CA ASN A 106 -3.62 -19.15 -14.04
C ASN A 106 -3.84 -20.43 -14.86
N PRO A 107 -5.07 -20.70 -15.35
CA PRO A 107 -5.37 -21.93 -16.06
C PRO A 107 -4.86 -21.94 -17.51
N PHE A 108 -4.36 -20.82 -18.03
CA PHE A 108 -3.95 -20.70 -19.43
C PHE A 108 -2.43 -20.54 -19.56
N ASP A 109 -1.83 -21.37 -20.42
CA ASP A 109 -0.47 -21.11 -20.92
C ASP A 109 -0.55 -20.14 -22.11
N THR A 110 -0.01 -18.95 -21.92
CA THR A 110 -0.01 -17.87 -22.91
C THR A 110 1.37 -17.65 -23.53
N SER A 111 2.30 -18.60 -23.40
CA SER A 111 3.69 -18.42 -23.82
C SER A 111 3.84 -18.22 -25.33
N GLU A 112 3.12 -19.00 -26.15
CA GLU A 112 3.13 -18.85 -27.61
C GLU A 112 2.51 -17.52 -28.05
N LEU A 113 1.37 -17.15 -27.46
CA LEU A 113 0.70 -15.89 -27.72
C LEU A 113 1.59 -14.70 -27.35
N LYS A 114 2.27 -14.77 -26.20
CA LYS A 114 3.24 -13.76 -25.76
C LYS A 114 4.37 -13.61 -26.79
N ALA A 115 4.91 -14.72 -27.29
CA ALA A 115 5.98 -14.68 -28.30
C ALA A 115 5.50 -14.01 -29.59
N LEU A 116 4.31 -14.38 -30.09
CA LEU A 116 3.72 -13.80 -31.30
C LEU A 116 3.48 -12.28 -31.17
N VAL A 117 2.91 -11.84 -30.04
CA VAL A 117 2.70 -10.41 -29.77
C VAL A 117 4.04 -9.67 -29.67
N TYR A 118 5.03 -10.27 -29.02
CA TYR A 118 6.34 -9.64 -28.86
C TYR A 118 7.05 -9.48 -30.21
N GLU A 119 7.07 -10.51 -31.05
CA GLU A 119 7.66 -10.44 -32.39
C GLU A 119 6.99 -9.39 -33.28
N SER A 120 5.65 -9.32 -33.25
CA SER A 120 4.89 -8.46 -34.16
C SER A 120 4.78 -7.00 -33.73
N ALA A 121 4.85 -6.71 -32.42
CA ALA A 121 4.51 -5.39 -31.88
C ALA A 121 5.64 -4.70 -31.10
N LYS A 122 6.69 -5.41 -30.65
CA LYS A 122 7.74 -4.83 -29.78
C LYS A 122 8.34 -3.56 -30.36
N ASP A 123 8.82 -3.60 -31.60
CA ASP A 123 9.53 -2.46 -32.20
C ASP A 123 8.58 -1.28 -32.44
N LYS A 124 7.33 -1.55 -32.84
CA LYS A 124 6.30 -0.52 -33.03
C LYS A 124 5.92 0.17 -31.72
N VAL A 125 5.78 -0.60 -30.63
CA VAL A 125 5.52 -0.04 -29.30
C VAL A 125 6.73 0.76 -28.82
N PHE A 126 7.94 0.26 -29.06
CA PHE A 126 9.16 0.98 -28.72
C PHE A 126 9.22 2.34 -29.43
N GLU A 127 8.99 2.37 -30.74
CA GLU A 127 8.96 3.63 -31.51
C GLU A 127 7.86 4.58 -31.03
N ALA A 128 6.66 4.08 -30.74
CA ALA A 128 5.54 4.89 -30.27
C ALA A 128 5.84 5.61 -28.94
N TYR A 129 6.53 4.96 -27.99
CA TYR A 129 6.94 5.59 -26.73
C TYR A 129 8.02 6.67 -26.89
N HIS A 130 8.64 6.78 -28.07
CA HIS A 130 9.64 7.80 -28.40
C HIS A 130 9.09 8.91 -29.30
N GLN A 131 7.79 8.90 -29.58
CA GLN A 131 7.10 10.05 -30.16
C GLN A 131 6.56 10.93 -29.03
N PHE A 132 6.92 12.23 -29.05
CA PHE A 132 6.62 13.18 -27.98
C PHE A 132 5.23 13.83 -28.09
N ASP A 133 4.59 13.72 -29.25
CA ASP A 133 3.29 14.30 -29.48
C ASP A 133 2.20 13.39 -28.89
N ARG A 134 1.40 13.94 -27.97
CA ARG A 134 0.23 13.26 -27.39
C ARG A 134 -1.07 13.60 -28.12
N GLU A 135 -1.06 14.57 -29.02
CA GLU A 135 -2.24 15.09 -29.70
C GLU A 135 -2.51 14.46 -31.09
N THR A 136 -1.62 13.58 -31.57
CA THR A 136 -1.87 12.74 -32.75
C THR A 136 -2.17 11.28 -32.42
#